data_AF-A0A7W3U222-F1
#
_entry.id   AF-A0A7W3U222-F1
#
_cell.length_a   1.000
_cell.length_b   1.000
_cell.length_c   1.000
_cell.angle_alpha   90.00
_cell.angle_beta   90.00
_cell.angle_gamma   90.00
#
_symmetry.space_group_name_H-M   'P 1'
#
loop_
_entity.id
_entity.type
_entity.pdbx_description
1 polymer ?
#
loop_
_entity_poly.entity_id
_entity_poly.type
_entity_poly.pdbx_seq_one_letter_code
_entity_poly.pdbx_strand_id
1 'polypeptide(L)'
;MLLLLQLPLALWAFDGAMDRAADELIAAAGNHRLIVIGETHGTRETPAFVGAVARSYADRGPLLLALEVDQDEHAILKRYMSGPGDRLRHEMRQREAWNVPSERNDGRRSEDMLDLIEAMRALRATGHDVAIFPFDTGRWTRGSESRDAAMAMNLRNAYRALPETGRLLVLTGNVHAMAFKPVYCPQCQTPMTSYLSDLAPFTVRIDALEGQYWACRGGHCGPSEVRTGNASIGRNEVTSDTPYHYWLVLPRFSPARLIDPSG
;
A
#
# COMPACT_ATOMS: atom_id res chain seq x y z
N MET A 1 28.74 -3.05 -30.14
CA MET A 1 27.30 -3.08 -30.46
C MET A 1 26.55 -3.34 -29.17
N LEU A 2 26.24 -2.29 -28.41
CA LEU A 2 25.53 -2.38 -27.13
C LEU A 2 24.05 -2.67 -27.40
N LEU A 3 23.57 -3.85 -26.98
CA LEU A 3 22.16 -4.16 -26.95
C LEU A 3 21.54 -3.50 -25.70
N LEU A 4 20.88 -2.36 -25.89
CA LEU A 4 19.95 -1.80 -24.91
C LEU A 4 18.78 -2.77 -24.77
N LEU A 5 18.77 -3.55 -23.68
CA LEU A 5 17.60 -4.29 -23.25
C LEU A 5 16.51 -3.28 -22.86
N GLN A 6 15.61 -3.01 -23.80
CA GLN A 6 14.36 -2.32 -23.52
C GLN A 6 13.50 -3.27 -22.67
N LEU A 7 13.52 -3.06 -21.35
CA LEU A 7 12.47 -3.54 -20.46
C LEU A 7 11.13 -3.07 -21.01
N PRO A 8 10.11 -3.94 -21.10
CA PRO A 8 8.78 -3.49 -21.46
C PRO A 8 8.25 -2.62 -20.31
N LEU A 9 8.41 -1.30 -20.46
CA LEU A 9 7.64 -0.23 -19.81
C LEU A 9 6.17 -0.35 -20.23
N ALA A 10 5.55 -1.50 -19.97
CA ALA A 10 4.15 -1.70 -20.25
C ALA A 10 3.34 -1.14 -19.08
N LEU A 11 2.60 -0.06 -19.38
CA LEU A 11 1.56 0.60 -18.56
C LEU A 11 2.02 1.65 -17.53
N TRP A 12 2.81 2.63 -17.96
CA TRP A 12 2.95 3.93 -17.29
C TRP A 12 1.97 4.98 -17.87
N ALA A 13 0.87 4.53 -18.46
CA ALA A 13 -0.10 5.40 -19.12
C ALA A 13 -1.16 5.92 -18.11
N PHE A 14 -0.70 6.77 -17.20
CA PHE A 14 -1.45 7.92 -16.66
C PHE A 14 -0.47 9.09 -16.56
N ASP A 15 -0.26 9.72 -17.72
CA ASP A 15 0.56 10.88 -18.03
C ASP A 15 0.65 11.92 -16.87
N GLY A 16 1.75 11.90 -16.11
CA GLY A 16 2.12 12.84 -15.05
C GLY A 16 1.14 13.07 -13.89
N ALA A 17 -0.10 12.57 -13.97
CA ALA A 17 -1.16 12.88 -13.02
C ALA A 17 -0.93 12.19 -11.67
N MET A 18 -0.49 10.93 -11.70
CA MET A 18 -0.11 10.21 -10.48
C MET A 18 1.12 10.85 -9.82
N ASP A 19 2.09 11.30 -10.62
CA ASP A 19 3.28 11.99 -10.13
C ASP A 19 2.92 13.34 -9.49
N ARG A 20 2.06 14.13 -10.13
CA ARG A 20 1.54 15.37 -9.56
C ARG A 20 0.78 15.13 -8.25
N ALA A 21 -0.11 14.14 -8.22
CA ALA A 21 -0.85 13.80 -7.01
C ALA A 21 0.09 13.31 -5.88
N ALA A 22 1.15 12.58 -6.23
CA ALA A 22 2.17 12.14 -5.28
C ALA A 22 2.95 13.35 -4.75
N ASP A 23 3.35 14.29 -5.60
CA ASP A 23 4.04 15.51 -5.19
C ASP A 23 3.17 16.41 -4.29
N GLU A 24 1.87 16.54 -4.59
CA GLU A 24 0.91 17.24 -3.73
C GLU A 24 0.77 16.57 -2.35
N LEU A 25 0.66 15.24 -2.31
CA LEU A 25 0.64 14.48 -1.06
C LEU A 25 1.92 14.70 -0.25
N ILE A 26 3.09 14.63 -0.91
CA ILE A 26 4.38 14.79 -0.26
C ILE A 26 4.55 16.22 0.27
N ALA A 27 4.11 17.22 -0.48
CA ALA A 27 4.11 18.60 -0.03
C ALA A 27 3.21 18.77 1.22
N ALA A 28 2.04 18.15 1.22
CA ALA A 28 1.13 18.16 2.38
C ALA A 28 1.70 17.39 3.59
N ALA A 29 2.41 16.29 3.35
CA ALA A 29 3.07 15.49 4.37
C ALA A 29 4.29 16.17 4.99
N GLY A 30 4.91 17.14 4.31
CA GLY A 30 6.02 17.93 4.84
C GLY A 30 7.16 17.08 5.42
N ASN A 31 7.45 17.26 6.71
CA ASN A 31 8.54 16.57 7.42
C ASN A 31 8.12 15.27 8.12
N HIS A 32 6.86 14.82 7.94
CA HIS A 32 6.43 13.55 8.51
C HIS A 32 7.28 12.40 7.94
N ARG A 33 7.75 11.51 8.82
CA ARG A 33 8.57 10.34 8.45
C ARG A 33 7.76 9.06 8.36
N LEU A 34 6.62 9.00 9.05
CA LEU A 34 5.66 7.90 8.98
C LEU A 34 4.47 8.35 8.13
N ILE A 35 4.37 7.81 6.92
CA ILE A 35 3.27 8.08 5.99
C ILE A 35 2.43 6.82 5.89
N VAL A 36 1.14 6.89 6.23
CA VAL A 36 0.25 5.74 6.22
C VAL A 36 -0.85 5.96 5.20
N ILE A 37 -0.80 5.20 4.11
CA ILE A 37 -1.77 5.22 3.03
C ILE A 37 -2.80 4.11 3.26
N GLY A 38 -4.02 4.55 3.57
CA GLY A 38 -5.22 3.74 3.58
C GLY A 38 -5.77 3.56 2.19
N GLU A 39 -6.09 2.32 1.84
CA GLU A 39 -6.74 1.97 0.59
C GLU A 39 -8.02 1.17 0.79
N THR A 40 -8.83 1.18 -0.27
CA THR A 40 -9.78 0.11 -0.52
C THR A 40 -9.07 -0.95 -1.35
N HIS A 41 -9.00 -2.19 -0.85
CA HIS A 41 -8.19 -3.25 -1.46
C HIS A 41 -8.58 -3.56 -2.91
N GLY A 42 -7.61 -4.12 -3.65
CA GLY A 42 -7.88 -4.72 -4.94
C GLY A 42 -8.14 -3.72 -6.04
N THR A 43 -7.39 -2.62 -6.05
CA THR A 43 -7.38 -1.61 -7.12
C THR A 43 -6.06 -1.65 -7.89
N ARG A 44 -6.06 -1.19 -9.15
CA ARG A 44 -4.81 -1.04 -9.93
C ARG A 44 -4.09 0.26 -9.60
N GLU A 45 -4.87 1.31 -9.34
CA GLU A 45 -4.41 2.68 -9.24
C GLU A 45 -3.70 2.95 -7.90
N THR A 46 -4.14 2.32 -6.81
CA THR A 46 -3.54 2.58 -5.49
C THR A 46 -2.10 2.06 -5.38
N PRO A 47 -1.78 0.80 -5.77
CA PRO A 47 -0.38 0.35 -5.81
C PRO A 47 0.49 1.20 -6.75
N ALA A 48 -0.04 1.62 -7.91
CA ALA A 48 0.67 2.49 -8.84
C ALA A 48 0.97 3.88 -8.24
N PHE A 49 -0.01 4.49 -7.58
CA PHE A 49 0.15 5.75 -6.86
C PHE A 49 1.19 5.65 -5.74
N VAL A 50 1.14 4.58 -4.94
CA VAL A 50 2.14 4.31 -3.90
C VAL A 50 3.53 4.16 -4.50
N GLY A 51 3.66 3.55 -5.68
CA GLY A 51 4.91 3.49 -6.43
C GLY A 51 5.45 4.88 -6.84
N ALA A 52 4.56 5.80 -7.23
CA ALA A 52 4.94 7.19 -7.52
C ALA A 52 5.40 7.95 -6.27
N VAL A 53 4.68 7.82 -5.16
CA VAL A 53 5.07 8.40 -3.85
C VAL A 53 6.42 7.84 -3.39
N ALA A 54 6.61 6.51 -3.52
CA ALA A 54 7.84 5.84 -3.14
C ALA A 54 9.05 6.32 -3.95
N ARG A 55 8.91 6.49 -5.28
CA ARG A 55 9.96 7.06 -6.12
C ARG A 55 10.37 8.47 -5.66
N SER A 56 9.40 9.36 -5.46
CA SER A 56 9.67 10.75 -5.03
C SER A 56 10.29 10.82 -3.61
N TYR A 57 10.00 9.87 -2.72
CA TYR A 57 10.69 9.76 -1.43
C TYR A 57 12.06 9.10 -1.50
N ALA A 58 12.26 8.12 -2.37
CA ALA A 58 13.55 7.44 -2.54
C ALA A 58 14.64 8.43 -3.00
N ASP A 59 14.28 9.42 -3.83
CA ASP A 59 15.17 10.53 -4.23
C ASP A 59 15.62 11.41 -3.04
N ARG A 60 14.90 11.35 -1.90
CA ARG A 60 15.11 12.22 -0.72
C ARG A 60 15.78 11.50 0.44
N GLY A 61 16.04 10.19 0.34
CA GLY A 61 16.68 9.40 1.38
C GLY A 61 16.16 7.97 1.50
N PRO A 62 16.59 7.24 2.55
CA PRO A 62 16.19 5.86 2.77
C PRO A 62 14.68 5.70 2.89
N LEU A 63 14.13 4.70 2.20
CA LEU A 63 12.70 4.42 2.17
C LEU A 63 12.42 2.96 2.52
N LEU A 64 11.59 2.76 3.53
CA LEU A 64 11.01 1.46 3.84
C LEU A 64 9.53 1.46 3.43
N LEU A 65 9.19 0.67 2.42
CA LEU A 65 7.80 0.41 2.04
C LEU A 65 7.27 -0.75 2.90
N ALA A 66 6.32 -0.47 3.79
CA ALA A 66 5.65 -1.47 4.59
C ALA A 66 4.32 -1.87 3.96
N LEU A 67 4.14 -3.18 3.75
CA LEU A 67 2.95 -3.74 3.11
C LEU A 67 2.17 -4.59 4.09
N GLU A 68 0.83 -4.51 4.04
CA GLU A 68 -0.08 -5.36 4.81
C GLU A 68 -0.09 -6.80 4.25
N VAL A 69 1.05 -7.45 4.41
CA VAL A 69 1.37 -8.82 4.02
C VAL A 69 1.91 -9.51 5.25
N ASP A 70 1.62 -10.81 5.36
CA ASP A 70 2.07 -11.67 6.45
C ASP A 70 3.60 -11.63 6.59
N GLN A 71 4.10 -11.50 7.82
CA GLN A 71 5.53 -11.52 8.12
C GLN A 71 6.25 -12.78 7.62
N ASP A 72 5.54 -13.89 7.44
CA ASP A 72 6.10 -15.12 6.84
C ASP A 72 6.62 -14.90 5.40
N GLU A 73 6.15 -13.85 4.72
CA GLU A 73 6.62 -13.47 3.38
C GLU A 73 7.90 -12.63 3.38
N HIS A 74 8.46 -12.27 4.55
CA HIS A 74 9.63 -11.39 4.62
C HIS A 74 10.85 -11.98 3.90
N ALA A 75 11.10 -13.28 4.04
CA ALA A 75 12.24 -13.93 3.42
C ALA A 75 12.18 -13.88 1.88
N ILE A 76 11.00 -14.11 1.29
CA ILE A 76 10.84 -14.06 -0.18
C ILE A 76 10.90 -12.62 -0.69
N LEU A 77 10.30 -11.65 0.00
CA LEU A 77 10.37 -10.23 -0.37
C LEU A 77 11.80 -9.71 -0.33
N LYS A 78 12.57 -10.07 0.71
CA LYS A 78 13.99 -9.70 0.79
C LYS A 78 14.80 -10.29 -0.36
N ARG A 79 14.57 -11.57 -0.71
CA ARG A 79 15.21 -12.20 -1.88
C ARG A 79 14.81 -11.48 -3.17
N TYR A 80 13.53 -11.16 -3.35
CA TYR A 80 13.00 -10.44 -4.51
C TYR A 80 13.76 -9.13 -4.74
N MET A 81 13.92 -8.33 -3.67
CA MET A 81 14.58 -7.02 -3.74
C MET A 81 16.05 -7.08 -4.20
N SER A 82 16.75 -8.20 -4.02
CA SER A 82 18.17 -8.35 -4.39
C SER A 82 18.44 -9.30 -5.54
N GLY A 83 17.42 -9.95 -6.09
CA GLY A 83 17.56 -11.05 -7.03
C GLY A 83 16.98 -10.78 -8.43
N PRO A 84 16.99 -11.79 -9.31
CA PRO A 84 16.40 -11.68 -10.64
C PRO A 84 14.87 -11.59 -10.55
N GLY A 85 14.32 -10.41 -10.85
CA GLY A 85 12.90 -10.05 -10.69
C GLY A 85 11.94 -11.05 -11.32
N ASP A 86 12.09 -11.37 -12.61
CA ASP A 86 11.18 -12.28 -13.32
C ASP A 86 11.09 -13.67 -12.69
N ARG A 87 12.23 -14.25 -12.30
CA ARG A 87 12.28 -15.56 -11.63
C ARG A 87 11.57 -15.49 -10.27
N LEU A 88 11.84 -14.44 -9.49
CA LEU A 88 11.27 -14.30 -8.16
C LEU A 88 9.80 -13.93 -8.19
N ARG A 89 9.33 -13.23 -9.25
CA ARG A 89 7.90 -13.02 -9.53
C ARG A 89 7.21 -14.34 -9.79
N HIS A 90 7.79 -15.19 -10.62
CA HIS A 90 7.25 -16.52 -10.85
C HIS A 90 7.21 -17.35 -9.55
N GLU A 91 8.30 -17.36 -8.76
CA GLU A 91 8.32 -18.02 -7.44
C GLU A 91 7.22 -17.47 -6.51
N MET A 92 7.03 -16.15 -6.44
CA MET A 92 5.99 -15.53 -5.61
C MET A 92 4.58 -15.95 -6.02
N ARG A 93 4.27 -15.94 -7.33
CA ARG A 93 2.97 -16.38 -7.87
C ARG A 93 2.59 -17.81 -7.48
N GLN A 94 3.57 -18.67 -7.20
CA GLN A 94 3.34 -20.07 -6.81
C GLN A 94 3.15 -20.26 -5.30
N ARG A 95 3.39 -19.25 -4.46
CA ARG A 95 3.22 -19.36 -3.00
C ARG A 95 1.75 -19.31 -2.62
N GLU A 96 1.33 -20.12 -1.64
CA GLU A 96 -0.06 -20.13 -1.12
C GLU A 96 -0.53 -18.72 -0.72
N ALA A 97 0.36 -17.92 -0.12
CA ALA A 97 0.05 -16.56 0.32
C ALA A 97 -0.36 -15.62 -0.84
N TRP A 98 0.04 -15.91 -2.07
CA TRP A 98 -0.20 -15.09 -3.27
C TRP A 98 -1.14 -15.76 -4.27
N ASN A 99 -1.11 -17.09 -4.36
CA ASN A 99 -2.01 -17.89 -5.19
C ASN A 99 -3.36 -18.12 -4.49
N VAL A 100 -4.09 -17.02 -4.26
CA VAL A 100 -5.41 -17.06 -3.62
C VAL A 100 -6.49 -17.09 -4.72
N PRO A 101 -7.33 -18.14 -4.76
CA PRO A 101 -8.43 -18.23 -5.72
C PRO A 101 -9.35 -17.00 -5.71
N SER A 102 -9.84 -16.60 -6.88
CA SER A 102 -10.56 -15.33 -7.07
C SER A 102 -11.79 -15.18 -6.18
N GLU A 103 -12.50 -16.28 -5.89
CA GLU A 103 -13.68 -16.29 -5.03
C GLU A 103 -13.38 -16.01 -3.55
N ARG A 104 -12.10 -16.06 -3.15
CA ARG A 104 -11.59 -15.75 -1.81
C ARG A 104 -10.57 -14.62 -1.78
N ASN A 105 -10.34 -13.94 -2.91
CA ASN A 105 -9.31 -12.92 -3.06
C ASN A 105 -9.95 -11.52 -3.01
N ASP A 106 -9.62 -10.75 -1.96
CA ASP A 106 -10.00 -9.34 -1.80
C ASP A 106 -9.18 -8.39 -2.68
N GLY A 107 -8.30 -8.93 -3.53
CA GLY A 107 -7.44 -8.20 -4.46
C GLY A 107 -6.10 -7.74 -3.87
N ARG A 108 -5.81 -8.02 -2.58
CA ARG A 108 -4.48 -7.78 -2.00
C ARG A 108 -3.41 -8.73 -2.54
N ARG A 109 -3.81 -9.79 -3.23
CA ARG A 109 -2.92 -10.74 -3.92
C ARG A 109 -3.15 -10.63 -5.42
N SER A 110 -2.43 -9.69 -6.02
CA SER A 110 -2.64 -9.25 -7.39
C SER A 110 -1.32 -8.94 -8.10
N GLU A 111 -1.37 -8.92 -9.44
CA GLU A 111 -0.25 -8.46 -10.26
C GLU A 111 0.09 -7.01 -10.00
N ASP A 112 -0.89 -6.17 -9.64
CA ASP A 112 -0.64 -4.74 -9.36
C ASP A 112 0.21 -4.55 -8.08
N MET A 113 0.04 -5.42 -7.08
CA MET A 113 0.94 -5.46 -5.92
C MET A 113 2.33 -6.01 -6.28
N LEU A 114 2.42 -7.00 -7.17
CA LEU A 114 3.71 -7.50 -7.67
C LEU A 114 4.42 -6.43 -8.51
N ASP A 115 3.70 -5.60 -9.25
CA ASP A 115 4.23 -4.46 -10.01
C ASP A 115 4.79 -3.39 -9.07
N LEU A 116 4.11 -3.11 -7.96
CA LEU A 116 4.67 -2.24 -6.91
C LEU A 116 5.97 -2.81 -6.32
N ILE A 117 6.01 -4.10 -6.01
CA ILE A 117 7.22 -4.77 -5.51
C ILE A 117 8.36 -4.69 -6.54
N GLU A 118 8.05 -4.91 -7.82
CA GLU A 118 9.00 -4.80 -8.92
C GLU A 118 9.51 -3.36 -9.08
N ALA A 119 8.64 -2.36 -8.96
CA ALA A 119 9.05 -0.95 -8.98
C ALA A 119 10.04 -0.63 -7.84
N MET A 120 9.83 -1.18 -6.64
CA MET A 120 10.77 -0.99 -5.53
C MET A 120 12.11 -1.68 -5.79
N ARG A 121 12.08 -2.90 -6.36
CA ARG A 121 13.30 -3.61 -6.79
C ARG A 121 14.07 -2.79 -7.82
N ALA A 122 13.38 -2.20 -8.79
CA ALA A 122 13.97 -1.36 -9.82
C ALA A 122 14.62 -0.10 -9.23
N LEU A 123 13.96 0.59 -8.29
CA LEU A 123 14.55 1.72 -7.56
C LEU A 123 15.84 1.32 -6.82
N ARG A 124 15.82 0.16 -6.14
CA ARG A 124 17.01 -0.35 -5.47
C ARG A 124 18.14 -0.68 -6.45
N ALA A 125 17.81 -1.28 -7.60
CA ALA A 125 18.78 -1.61 -8.64
C ALA A 125 19.44 -0.37 -9.27
N THR A 126 18.78 0.80 -9.21
CA THR A 126 19.35 2.09 -9.64
C THR A 126 20.10 2.84 -8.55
N GLY A 127 20.30 2.22 -7.37
CA GLY A 127 21.14 2.75 -6.30
C GLY A 127 20.40 3.43 -5.16
N HIS A 128 19.07 3.45 -5.18
CA HIS A 128 18.29 3.98 -4.05
C HIS A 128 18.31 3.02 -2.86
N ASP A 129 18.31 3.57 -1.64
CA ASP A 129 18.17 2.79 -0.41
C ASP A 129 16.69 2.50 -0.14
N VAL A 130 16.17 1.49 -0.83
CA VAL A 130 14.77 1.06 -0.75
C VAL A 130 14.67 -0.39 -0.27
N ALA A 131 13.78 -0.63 0.68
CA ALA A 131 13.45 -1.97 1.16
C ALA A 131 11.93 -2.14 1.33
N ILE A 132 11.48 -3.40 1.39
CA ILE A 132 10.09 -3.76 1.65
C ILE A 132 10.00 -4.52 2.98
N PHE A 133 8.98 -4.21 3.78
CA PHE A 133 8.70 -4.85 5.06
C PHE A 133 7.23 -5.32 5.14
N PRO A 134 6.96 -6.64 5.19
CA PRO A 134 5.63 -7.12 5.55
C PRO A 134 5.40 -6.92 7.04
N PHE A 135 4.30 -6.26 7.42
CA PHE A 135 4.05 -5.90 8.83
C PHE A 135 2.82 -6.59 9.44
N ASP A 136 2.03 -7.29 8.65
CA ASP A 136 0.83 -7.98 9.14
C ASP A 136 1.24 -9.12 10.08
N THR A 137 0.43 -9.36 11.10
CA THR A 137 0.63 -10.50 11.99
C THR A 137 -0.05 -11.69 11.35
N GLY A 138 0.70 -12.75 11.06
CA GLY A 138 0.14 -13.92 10.36
C GLY A 138 -1.07 -14.57 11.06
N ARG A 139 -1.57 -15.68 10.51
CA ARG A 139 -2.86 -16.34 10.86
C ARG A 139 -3.16 -16.61 12.37
N TRP A 140 -2.24 -16.33 13.29
CA TRP A 140 -2.27 -16.78 14.68
C TRP A 140 -2.72 -15.77 15.74
N THR A 141 -2.96 -14.49 15.42
CA THR A 141 -3.48 -13.52 16.41
C THR A 141 -5.02 -13.54 16.43
N ARG A 142 -5.60 -14.24 17.41
CA ARG A 142 -7.04 -14.17 17.67
C ARG A 142 -7.39 -12.81 18.27
N GLY A 143 -8.27 -12.07 17.57
CA GLY A 143 -8.82 -10.78 17.98
C GLY A 143 -8.27 -9.63 17.15
N SER A 144 -9.14 -8.85 16.51
CA SER A 144 -8.69 -7.79 15.61
C SER A 144 -8.01 -6.63 16.36
N GLU A 145 -8.46 -6.31 17.59
CA GLU A 145 -7.78 -5.35 18.47
C GLU A 145 -6.35 -5.81 18.87
N SER A 146 -6.13 -7.12 19.03
CA SER A 146 -4.77 -7.65 19.24
C SER A 146 -3.93 -7.63 17.96
N ARG A 147 -4.57 -7.82 16.80
CA ARG A 147 -3.92 -7.70 15.47
C ARG A 147 -3.46 -6.27 15.18
N ASP A 148 -4.31 -5.25 15.33
CA ASP A 148 -3.90 -3.85 15.02
C ASP A 148 -2.82 -3.34 15.96
N ALA A 149 -2.89 -3.67 17.25
CA ALA A 149 -1.83 -3.34 18.19
C ALA A 149 -0.50 -4.03 17.82
N ALA A 150 -0.55 -5.29 17.37
CA ALA A 150 0.64 -6.03 16.97
C ALA A 150 1.22 -5.56 15.63
N MET A 151 0.38 -5.24 14.64
CA MET A 151 0.81 -4.57 13.40
C MET A 151 1.46 -3.23 13.69
N ALA A 152 0.86 -2.43 14.60
CA ALA A 152 1.46 -1.18 15.04
C ALA A 152 2.83 -1.40 15.72
N MET A 153 2.96 -2.42 16.57
CA MET A 153 4.25 -2.77 17.18
C MET A 153 5.32 -3.10 16.12
N ASN A 154 4.96 -3.87 15.09
CA ASN A 154 5.85 -4.19 13.97
C ASN A 154 6.31 -2.92 13.25
N LEU A 155 5.39 -2.02 12.91
CA LEU A 155 5.70 -0.74 12.26
C LEU A 155 6.55 0.16 13.14
N ARG A 156 6.27 0.22 14.45
CA ARG A 156 7.08 0.99 15.42
C ARG A 156 8.51 0.50 15.47
N ASN A 157 8.72 -0.81 15.50
CA ASN A 157 10.06 -1.40 15.51
C ASN A 157 10.80 -1.09 14.20
N ALA A 158 10.12 -1.20 13.05
CA ALA A 158 10.66 -0.82 11.76
C ALA A 158 11.02 0.68 11.71
N TYR A 159 10.14 1.56 12.19
CA TYR A 159 10.36 3.01 12.24
C TYR A 159 11.58 3.38 13.09
N ARG A 160 11.74 2.76 14.27
CA ARG A 160 12.88 2.99 15.17
C ARG A 160 14.22 2.54 14.58
N ALA A 161 14.19 1.57 13.66
CA ALA A 161 15.38 1.09 12.97
C ALA A 161 15.78 1.96 11.77
N LEU A 162 14.93 2.89 11.33
CA LEU A 162 15.26 3.80 10.23
C LEU A 162 16.27 4.86 10.69
N PRO A 163 17.22 5.25 9.81
CA PRO A 163 18.03 6.44 10.05
C PRO A 163 17.14 7.68 10.14
N GLU A 164 17.62 8.75 10.77
CA GLU A 164 16.83 9.99 10.98
C GLU A 164 16.27 10.60 9.69
N THR A 165 16.97 10.44 8.57
CA THR A 165 16.55 10.87 7.23
C THR A 165 15.59 9.90 6.53
N GLY A 166 15.44 8.69 7.09
CA GLY A 166 14.65 7.62 6.52
C GLY A 166 13.16 7.79 6.77
N ARG A 167 12.36 7.31 5.80
CA ARG A 167 10.88 7.33 5.85
C ARG A 167 10.29 5.93 5.83
N LEU A 168 9.20 5.76 6.57
CA LEU A 168 8.35 4.59 6.56
C LEU A 168 7.07 4.93 5.79
N LEU A 169 6.91 4.35 4.61
CA LEU A 169 5.70 4.45 3.79
C LEU A 169 4.89 3.18 3.97
N VAL A 170 3.68 3.27 4.51
CA VAL A 170 2.83 2.13 4.81
C VAL A 170 1.66 2.10 3.84
N LEU A 171 1.37 0.94 3.25
CA LEU A 171 0.14 0.68 2.50
C LEU A 171 -0.70 -0.36 3.23
N THR A 172 -1.93 0.00 3.58
CA THR A 172 -2.85 -0.83 4.39
C THR A 172 -4.31 -0.51 4.11
N GLY A 173 -5.23 -1.34 4.58
CA GLY A 173 -6.66 -1.05 4.49
C GLY A 173 -7.06 0.23 5.23
N ASN A 174 -8.07 0.93 4.70
CA ASN A 174 -8.55 2.21 5.22
C ASN A 174 -8.77 2.21 6.75
N VAL A 175 -9.38 1.16 7.31
CA VAL A 175 -9.66 1.08 8.77
C VAL A 175 -8.37 1.08 9.59
N HIS A 176 -7.34 0.36 9.16
CA HIS A 176 -6.05 0.31 9.86
C HIS A 176 -5.31 1.65 9.79
N ALA A 177 -5.42 2.35 8.67
CA ALA A 177 -4.78 3.65 8.43
C ALA A 177 -5.38 4.83 9.21
N MET A 178 -6.55 4.67 9.82
CA MET A 178 -7.20 5.76 10.56
C MET A 178 -6.34 6.28 11.70
N ALA A 179 -6.16 7.60 11.78
CA ALA A 179 -5.36 8.27 12.82
C ALA A 179 -5.96 8.11 14.22
N PHE A 180 -7.29 8.02 14.30
CA PHE A 180 -8.03 7.83 15.55
C PHE A 180 -9.31 7.05 15.27
N LYS A 181 -9.86 6.43 16.32
CA LYS A 181 -11.16 5.75 16.24
C LYS A 181 -12.28 6.78 15.97
N PRO A 182 -13.13 6.59 14.94
CA PRO A 182 -14.21 7.52 14.65
C PRO A 182 -15.24 7.64 15.78
N VAL A 183 -15.67 8.87 16.09
CA VAL A 183 -16.60 9.16 17.19
C VAL A 183 -17.96 8.46 17.02
N TYR A 184 -18.44 8.34 15.79
CA TYR A 184 -19.74 7.71 15.49
C TYR A 184 -19.74 6.18 15.67
N CYS A 185 -18.58 5.57 15.92
CA CYS A 185 -18.46 4.14 16.16
C CYS A 185 -17.56 3.85 17.37
N PRO A 186 -18.03 4.13 18.59
CA PRO A 186 -17.25 3.88 19.81
C PRO A 186 -16.90 2.39 20.02
N GLN A 187 -17.74 1.48 19.50
CA GLN A 187 -17.56 0.04 19.51
C GLN A 187 -16.66 -0.48 18.37
N CYS A 188 -16.28 0.38 17.42
CA CYS A 188 -15.29 -0.01 16.42
C CYS A 188 -13.97 -0.31 17.12
N GLN A 189 -13.23 -1.24 16.54
CA GLN A 189 -11.88 -1.54 16.95
C GLN A 189 -10.99 -0.29 16.87
N THR A 190 -10.02 -0.19 17.78
CA THR A 190 -8.96 0.82 17.69
C THR A 190 -8.11 0.59 16.44
N PRO A 191 -8.02 1.57 15.51
CA PRO A 191 -7.17 1.47 14.33
C PRO A 191 -5.69 1.27 14.66
N MET A 192 -5.00 0.49 13.85
CA MET A 192 -3.54 0.29 13.93
C MET A 192 -2.78 1.61 14.08
N THR A 193 -3.05 2.61 13.24
CA THR A 193 -2.30 3.87 13.27
C THR A 193 -2.55 4.72 14.53
N SER A 194 -3.67 4.51 15.23
CA SER A 194 -3.93 5.19 16.52
C SER A 194 -2.89 4.84 17.59
N TYR A 195 -2.38 3.60 17.58
CA TYR A 195 -1.30 3.14 18.46
C TYR A 195 0.09 3.74 18.13
N LEU A 196 0.19 4.53 17.06
CA LEU A 196 1.42 5.15 16.57
C LEU A 196 1.38 6.68 16.63
N SER A 197 0.38 7.26 17.29
CA SER A 197 0.18 8.72 17.35
C SER A 197 1.38 9.52 17.88
N ASP A 198 2.16 8.94 18.80
CA ASP A 198 3.40 9.52 19.32
C ASP A 198 4.52 9.62 18.26
N LEU A 199 4.42 8.87 17.16
CA LEU A 199 5.35 8.96 16.02
C LEU A 199 4.90 10.03 14.99
N ALA A 200 3.82 10.76 15.27
CA ALA A 200 3.22 11.75 14.39
C ALA A 200 3.00 11.21 12.95
N PRO A 201 2.13 10.20 12.75
CA PRO A 201 1.85 9.67 11.43
C PRO A 201 1.10 10.69 10.56
N PHE A 202 1.46 10.79 9.28
CA PHE A 202 0.62 11.45 8.28
C PHE A 202 -0.25 10.40 7.58
N THR A 203 -1.55 10.44 7.85
CA THR A 203 -2.50 9.42 7.39
C THR A 203 -3.30 9.90 6.19
N VAL A 204 -3.39 9.04 5.19
CA VAL A 204 -3.94 9.35 3.89
C VAL A 204 -5.06 8.36 3.60
N ARG A 205 -6.21 8.85 3.17
CA ARG A 205 -7.28 8.04 2.58
C ARG A 205 -7.25 8.22 1.08
N ILE A 206 -7.25 7.12 0.33
CA ILE A 206 -7.42 7.13 -1.11
C ILE A 206 -8.78 6.53 -1.47
N ASP A 207 -9.56 7.28 -2.25
CA ASP A 207 -10.80 6.85 -2.89
C ASP A 207 -10.75 7.17 -4.40
N ALA A 208 -11.82 6.83 -5.11
CA ALA A 208 -12.06 7.27 -6.48
C ALA A 208 -13.49 7.78 -6.67
N LEU A 209 -13.80 8.59 -7.69
CA LEU A 209 -15.19 8.98 -7.95
C LEU A 209 -16.06 7.81 -8.42
N GLU A 210 -15.48 6.93 -9.25
CA GLU A 210 -16.20 5.85 -9.92
C GLU A 210 -15.32 4.61 -10.11
N GLY A 211 -15.93 3.57 -10.70
CA GLY A 211 -15.25 2.32 -11.02
C GLY A 211 -15.42 1.26 -9.94
N GLN A 212 -14.49 0.32 -9.91
CA GLN A 212 -14.62 -0.91 -9.14
C GLN A 212 -13.32 -1.31 -8.46
N TYR A 213 -13.46 -2.07 -7.38
CA TYR A 213 -12.39 -2.65 -6.59
C TYR A 213 -12.75 -4.08 -6.17
N TRP A 214 -11.81 -4.91 -5.75
CA TRP A 214 -12.16 -6.23 -5.21
C TRP A 214 -12.58 -6.14 -3.75
N ALA A 215 -13.69 -6.82 -3.39
CA ALA A 215 -14.15 -6.91 -2.02
C ALA A 215 -14.72 -8.28 -1.73
N CYS A 216 -14.63 -8.70 -0.46
CA CYS A 216 -15.29 -9.91 0.02
C CYS A 216 -16.50 -9.55 0.87
N ARG A 217 -17.67 -10.12 0.55
CA ARG A 217 -18.91 -9.97 1.32
C ARG A 217 -19.59 -11.32 1.47
N GLY A 218 -19.93 -11.70 2.70
CA GLY A 218 -20.63 -12.95 2.97
C GLY A 218 -19.86 -14.21 2.53
N GLY A 219 -18.53 -14.18 2.56
CA GLY A 219 -17.68 -15.31 2.17
C GLY A 219 -17.39 -15.42 0.66
N HIS A 220 -17.88 -14.49 -0.15
CA HIS A 220 -17.61 -14.43 -1.59
C HIS A 220 -16.89 -13.14 -1.95
N CYS A 221 -15.88 -13.24 -2.80
CA CYS A 221 -15.12 -12.10 -3.29
C CYS A 221 -15.41 -11.82 -4.76
N GLY A 222 -15.45 -10.54 -5.11
CA GLY A 222 -15.77 -10.06 -6.46
C GLY A 222 -15.57 -8.56 -6.61
N PRO A 223 -15.57 -8.05 -7.86
CA PRO A 223 -15.62 -6.62 -8.11
C PRO A 223 -16.83 -5.97 -7.42
N SER A 224 -16.59 -4.86 -6.75
CA SER A 224 -17.58 -4.04 -6.04
C SER A 224 -17.48 -2.60 -6.51
N GLU A 225 -18.62 -1.95 -6.67
CA GLU A 225 -18.71 -0.56 -7.11
C GLU A 225 -18.17 0.40 -6.04
N VAL A 226 -17.40 1.38 -6.49
CA VAL A 226 -16.97 2.52 -5.69
C VAL A 226 -18.17 3.37 -5.28
N ARG A 227 -18.15 3.87 -4.04
CA ARG A 227 -19.20 4.75 -3.49
C ARG A 227 -18.57 5.84 -2.65
N THR A 228 -18.17 6.94 -3.28
CA THR A 228 -17.37 7.98 -2.63
C THR A 228 -18.18 9.18 -2.16
N GLY A 229 -19.52 9.11 -2.27
CA GLY A 229 -20.41 10.17 -1.81
C GLY A 229 -20.16 11.48 -2.56
N ASN A 230 -20.33 12.61 -1.88
CA ASN A 230 -20.05 13.94 -2.44
C ASN A 230 -18.56 14.25 -2.30
N ALA A 231 -17.78 13.96 -3.33
CA ALA A 231 -16.36 14.28 -3.41
C ALA A 231 -15.98 14.85 -4.77
N SER A 232 -14.80 15.48 -4.87
CA SER A 232 -14.22 16.00 -6.12
C SER A 232 -12.88 15.33 -6.41
N ILE A 233 -12.46 15.24 -7.67
CA ILE A 233 -11.13 14.70 -8.01
C ILE A 233 -10.03 15.57 -7.36
N GLY A 234 -9.00 14.91 -6.84
CA GLY A 234 -7.86 15.54 -6.18
C GLY A 234 -8.01 15.56 -4.65
N ARG A 235 -7.39 16.56 -4.02
CA ARG A 235 -7.46 16.75 -2.57
C ARG A 235 -8.87 17.19 -2.16
N ASN A 236 -9.44 16.50 -1.19
CA ASN A 236 -10.73 16.85 -0.58
C ASN A 236 -10.53 17.43 0.82
N GLU A 237 -11.58 18.06 1.33
CA GLU A 237 -11.62 18.62 2.68
C GLU A 237 -11.60 17.51 3.72
N VAL A 238 -10.80 17.71 4.78
CA VAL A 238 -10.78 16.86 5.97
C VAL A 238 -11.22 17.71 7.16
N THR A 239 -12.20 17.20 7.90
CA THR A 239 -12.72 17.86 9.11
C THR A 239 -12.11 17.25 10.38
N SER A 240 -12.37 17.83 11.55
CA SER A 240 -11.92 17.27 12.83
C SER A 240 -12.44 15.86 13.11
N ASP A 241 -13.56 15.47 12.49
CA ASP A 241 -14.16 14.14 12.64
C ASP A 241 -13.66 13.15 11.58
N THR A 242 -12.87 13.62 10.61
CA THR A 242 -12.29 12.78 9.57
C THR A 242 -11.03 12.12 10.14
N PRO A 243 -10.95 10.77 10.23
CA PRO A 243 -9.84 10.08 10.86
C PRO A 243 -8.59 10.01 9.95
N TYR A 244 -8.38 11.02 9.09
CA TYR A 244 -7.27 11.12 8.16
C TYR A 244 -6.76 12.57 8.08
N HIS A 245 -5.47 12.73 7.83
CA HIS A 245 -4.85 14.04 7.60
C HIS A 245 -4.98 14.50 6.14
N TYR A 246 -5.15 13.55 5.22
CA TYR A 246 -5.28 13.81 3.79
C TYR A 246 -6.32 12.88 3.17
N TRP A 247 -7.15 13.41 2.28
CA TRP A 247 -8.10 12.63 1.49
C TRP A 247 -7.90 12.91 0.01
N LEU A 248 -7.38 11.90 -0.70
CA LEU A 248 -7.19 11.92 -2.14
C LEU A 248 -8.32 11.17 -2.82
N VAL A 249 -8.92 11.77 -3.84
CA VAL A 249 -9.92 11.12 -4.68
C VAL A 249 -9.41 11.08 -6.12
N LEU A 250 -9.16 9.87 -6.61
CA LEU A 250 -8.78 9.60 -7.98
C LEU A 250 -10.01 9.66 -8.90
N PRO A 251 -9.84 9.82 -10.22
CA PRO A 251 -10.97 9.77 -11.14
C PRO A 251 -11.70 8.43 -11.09
N ARG A 252 -10.97 7.32 -11.03
CA ARG A 252 -11.52 5.97 -11.18
C ARG A 252 -10.66 4.94 -10.46
N PHE A 253 -11.30 3.90 -9.95
CA PHE A 253 -10.65 2.62 -9.67
C PHE A 253 -10.97 1.57 -10.72
N SER A 254 -9.95 0.79 -11.07
CA SER A 254 -10.06 -0.43 -11.84
C SER A 254 -9.82 -1.62 -10.92
N PRO A 255 -10.59 -2.72 -11.06
CA PRO A 255 -10.34 -3.91 -10.27
C PRO A 255 -8.94 -4.44 -10.57
N ALA A 256 -8.21 -4.78 -9.51
CA ALA A 256 -6.88 -5.37 -9.61
C ALA A 256 -6.88 -6.63 -10.49
N ARG A 257 -5.78 -6.84 -11.20
CA ARG A 257 -5.49 -8.05 -11.96
C ARG A 257 -5.07 -9.13 -10.96
N LEU A 258 -5.98 -10.05 -10.65
CA LEU A 258 -5.66 -11.16 -9.76
C LEU A 258 -4.60 -12.06 -10.39
N ILE A 259 -3.78 -12.68 -9.54
CA ILE A 259 -2.84 -13.71 -9.97
C ILE A 259 -3.67 -14.90 -10.45
N ASP A 260 -3.51 -15.28 -11.71
CA ASP A 260 -4.18 -16.46 -12.26
C ASP A 260 -3.55 -17.74 -11.68
N PRO A 261 -4.30 -18.61 -11.00
CA PRO A 261 -3.79 -19.90 -10.52
C PRO A 261 -3.30 -20.81 -11.65
N SER A 262 -3.71 -20.56 -12.89
CA SER A 262 -3.46 -21.40 -14.08
C SER A 262 -2.37 -20.91 -15.03
N GLY A 263 -1.83 -19.69 -14.81
CA GLY A 263 -0.70 -19.14 -15.59
C GLY A 263 -0.97 -17.77 -16.19
#